data_AF-A0A2T9JE82-F1
#
_entry.id   AF-A0A2T9JE82-F1
#
_cell.length_a   1.000
_cell.length_b   1.000
_cell.length_c   1.000
_cell.angle_alpha   90.00
_cell.angle_beta   90.00
_cell.angle_gamma   90.00
#
_symmetry.space_group_name_H-M   'P 1'
#
loop_
_entity.id
_entity.type
_entity.pdbx_description
1 polymer ?
#
loop_
_entity_poly.entity_id
_entity_poly.type
_entity_poly.pdbx_seq_one_letter_code
_entity_poly.pdbx_strand_id
1 'polypeptide(L)'
;MRPWNGLLLFAGDASGRSAHSGNLFDLGLADWRDVAALGRVAAETRVALRAARHRPDIVDFLGEVVGSALEPRRGARTAEAGELCVEAQRLIAAWTDLDAVLEGQGLDLQLGMAAFARDLVSYGRDVAPSLYRQLLAGDRPAALQALRLQVRMRADRATSLAAAMRSFATRAGAFAAAFAAFERDPAVRISLREAPELCLSYDDDGVARLEPVKGGAARQFWRLLMDQAADAHRLRSAADPARHLHITADDKLWTLANASTPFGFPLISEGPPPCVGGLEGLPAGADLFRVPPRQGATLENVAFPGHALDVAEVQAGAPLRLWEKTGLPSQQWAFSPAPRTRREIALHDLVAPAAGLATTVAGVRGLRGDWNAVLDDLEAGLDTPETAPPDLEVVLSEWARMADAAEAALAEFEAEARTFDTASS
;
A
#
# COMPACT_ATOMS: atom_id res chain seq x y z
N MET A 1 12.64 -21.58 42.62
CA MET A 1 12.88 -20.12 42.71
C MET A 1 12.20 -19.45 41.52
N ARG A 2 10.93 -19.06 41.67
CA ARG A 2 10.23 -18.16 40.74
C ARG A 2 9.32 -17.25 41.59
N PRO A 3 9.88 -16.18 42.20
CA PRO A 3 9.10 -15.14 42.86
C PRO A 3 8.79 -14.03 41.84
N TRP A 4 7.59 -13.47 41.83
CA TRP A 4 7.29 -12.11 41.32
C TRP A 4 7.61 -11.73 39.86
N ASN A 5 8.21 -12.61 39.04
CA ASN A 5 8.46 -12.33 37.63
C ASN A 5 7.17 -12.08 36.84
N GLY A 6 6.00 -12.59 37.26
CA GLY A 6 4.72 -12.31 36.60
C GLY A 6 4.23 -10.87 36.74
N LEU A 7 4.59 -10.18 37.84
CA LEU A 7 4.29 -8.76 38.05
C LEU A 7 5.35 -7.83 37.44
N LEU A 8 6.55 -8.33 37.14
CA LEU A 8 7.67 -7.59 36.53
C LEU A 8 7.78 -7.81 35.00
N LEU A 9 7.26 -8.92 34.46
CA LEU A 9 7.01 -9.10 33.02
C LEU A 9 5.98 -8.10 32.48
N PHE A 10 5.14 -7.57 33.38
CA PHE A 10 4.17 -6.51 33.16
C PHE A 10 4.75 -5.20 32.60
N ALA A 11 6.06 -5.03 32.79
CA ALA A 11 6.74 -3.76 32.75
C ALA A 11 7.83 -3.76 31.67
N GLY A 12 8.67 -4.80 31.65
CA GLY A 12 9.87 -4.83 30.81
C GLY A 12 9.94 -5.92 29.74
N ASP A 13 8.97 -6.84 29.62
CA ASP A 13 9.17 -8.02 28.78
C ASP A 13 7.92 -8.48 28.00
N ALA A 14 7.38 -7.56 27.19
CA ALA A 14 6.58 -7.89 26.01
C ALA A 14 7.40 -8.56 24.87
N SER A 15 8.60 -9.12 25.16
CA SER A 15 9.48 -9.70 24.13
C SER A 15 9.46 -11.23 24.07
N GLY A 16 8.80 -11.91 25.02
CA GLY A 16 8.99 -13.35 25.20
C GLY A 16 8.02 -14.32 24.51
N ARG A 17 6.79 -13.91 24.14
CA ARG A 17 5.83 -14.81 23.44
C ARG A 17 5.23 -14.24 22.17
N SER A 18 5.50 -12.98 21.87
CA SER A 18 5.02 -12.30 20.68
C SER A 18 6.16 -11.60 19.96
N ALA A 19 7.11 -12.37 19.43
CA ALA A 19 8.12 -11.82 18.51
C ALA A 19 7.51 -11.20 17.21
N HIS A 20 6.17 -11.15 17.10
CA HIS A 20 5.41 -10.57 15.99
C HIS A 20 4.43 -9.47 16.39
N SER A 21 4.27 -9.13 17.69
CA SER A 21 3.53 -7.94 18.09
C SER A 21 4.47 -7.04 18.88
N GLY A 22 4.49 -5.75 18.53
CA GLY A 22 5.16 -4.73 19.32
C GLY A 22 4.68 -4.75 20.77
N ASN A 23 5.27 -3.89 21.58
CA ASN A 23 4.91 -3.74 22.98
C ASN A 23 3.38 -3.63 23.08
N LEU A 24 2.75 -4.16 24.14
CA LEU A 24 1.30 -4.04 24.39
C LEU A 24 0.82 -2.56 24.28
N PHE A 25 1.77 -1.62 24.37
CA PHE A 25 1.68 -0.17 24.31
C PHE A 25 1.92 0.47 22.93
N ASP A 26 2.52 -0.23 21.96
CA ASP A 26 2.66 0.25 20.57
C ASP A 26 1.29 0.23 19.85
N LEU A 27 0.38 -0.64 20.31
CA LEU A 27 -1.04 -0.76 19.91
C LEU A 27 -1.91 0.47 20.30
N GLY A 28 -1.36 1.37 21.12
CA GLY A 28 -2.08 2.49 21.75
C GLY A 28 -1.90 3.86 21.10
N LEU A 29 -0.91 4.03 20.22
CA LEU A 29 -0.44 5.35 19.78
C LEU A 29 -0.64 5.58 18.28
N ALA A 30 -0.15 4.66 17.44
CA ALA A 30 -0.29 4.77 15.99
C ALA A 30 -1.73 4.45 15.54
N ASP A 31 -2.31 3.39 16.09
CA ASP A 31 -3.60 2.85 15.64
C ASP A 31 -4.74 3.88 15.74
N TRP A 32 -4.71 4.81 16.70
CA TRP A 32 -5.80 5.73 17.08
C TRP A 32 -5.86 6.94 16.16
N ARG A 33 -4.68 7.50 15.89
CA ARG A 33 -4.44 8.47 14.83
C ARG A 33 -4.80 7.87 13.48
N ASP A 34 -4.39 6.63 13.24
CA ASP A 34 -4.60 5.96 11.97
C ASP A 34 -6.09 5.72 11.68
N VAL A 35 -6.92 5.45 12.69
CA VAL A 35 -8.39 5.40 12.52
C VAL A 35 -8.96 6.76 12.10
N ALA A 36 -8.59 7.85 12.78
CA ALA A 36 -9.11 9.18 12.47
C ALA A 36 -8.63 9.66 11.08
N ALA A 37 -7.35 9.45 10.78
CA ALA A 37 -6.76 9.73 9.48
C ALA A 37 -7.41 8.90 8.37
N LEU A 38 -7.70 7.62 8.62
CA LEU A 38 -8.40 6.75 7.67
C LEU A 38 -9.80 7.25 7.36
N GLY A 39 -10.55 7.71 8.37
CA GLY A 39 -11.84 8.38 8.21
C GLY A 39 -11.77 9.63 7.34
N ARG A 40 -10.78 10.50 7.58
CA ARG A 40 -10.55 11.71 6.77
C ARG A 40 -10.23 11.39 5.32
N VAL A 41 -9.24 10.51 5.09
CA VAL A 41 -8.82 10.11 3.75
C VAL A 41 -9.98 9.48 2.99
N ALA A 42 -10.79 8.64 3.65
CA ALA A 42 -12.00 8.06 3.05
C ALA A 42 -13.02 9.13 2.64
N ALA A 43 -13.34 10.07 3.53
CA ALA A 43 -14.29 11.15 3.29
C ALA A 43 -13.83 12.11 2.18
N GLU A 44 -12.59 12.62 2.26
CA GLU A 44 -12.00 13.53 1.27
C GLU A 44 -11.95 12.89 -0.12
N THR A 45 -11.53 11.62 -0.19
CA THR A 45 -11.49 10.85 -1.43
C THR A 45 -12.90 10.67 -2.01
N ARG A 46 -13.91 10.39 -1.17
CA ARG A 46 -15.30 10.26 -1.61
C ARG A 46 -15.85 11.57 -2.16
N VAL A 47 -15.53 12.70 -1.53
CA VAL A 47 -15.87 14.04 -2.04
C VAL A 47 -15.22 14.25 -3.40
N ALA A 48 -13.93 13.95 -3.55
CA ALA A 48 -13.21 14.05 -4.81
C ALA A 48 -13.84 13.16 -5.91
N LEU A 49 -14.16 11.89 -5.60
CA LEU A 49 -14.78 10.95 -6.53
C LEU A 49 -16.22 11.33 -6.90
N ARG A 50 -17.03 11.81 -5.94
CA ARG A 50 -18.40 12.29 -6.20
C ARG A 50 -18.39 13.55 -7.06
N ALA A 51 -17.56 14.53 -6.72
CA ALA A 51 -17.33 15.71 -7.54
C ALA A 51 -16.86 15.31 -8.95
N ALA A 52 -16.07 14.24 -9.04
CA ALA A 52 -15.59 13.71 -10.31
C ALA A 52 -16.62 12.88 -11.10
N ARG A 53 -17.69 12.38 -10.46
CA ARG A 53 -18.75 11.62 -11.14
C ARG A 53 -19.78 12.54 -11.81
N HIS A 54 -19.86 13.80 -11.39
CA HIS A 54 -20.88 14.74 -11.85
C HIS A 54 -20.42 15.67 -12.98
N ARG A 55 -19.19 15.55 -13.49
CA ARG A 55 -18.78 16.28 -14.69
C ARG A 55 -18.54 15.34 -15.89
N PRO A 56 -19.25 15.52 -17.03
CA PRO A 56 -19.16 14.65 -18.21
C PRO A 56 -17.85 14.75 -19.02
N ASP A 57 -16.89 15.53 -18.55
CA ASP A 57 -15.55 15.78 -19.10
C ASP A 57 -14.42 15.04 -18.32
N ILE A 58 -14.80 14.12 -17.44
CA ILE A 58 -13.90 13.42 -16.50
C ILE A 58 -13.33 12.14 -17.09
N VAL A 59 -12.55 12.37 -18.13
CA VAL A 59 -11.30 11.63 -18.35
C VAL A 59 -10.12 12.56 -18.11
N ASP A 60 -10.31 13.88 -18.23
CA ASP A 60 -9.24 14.86 -18.01
C ASP A 60 -9.02 15.21 -16.54
N PHE A 61 -10.05 15.12 -15.69
CA PHE A 61 -9.94 15.58 -14.30
C PHE A 61 -9.19 14.62 -13.36
N LEU A 62 -9.07 13.33 -13.68
CA LEU A 62 -8.11 12.46 -12.97
C LEU A 62 -6.65 12.91 -13.20
N GLY A 63 -6.41 13.75 -14.22
CA GLY A 63 -5.17 14.51 -14.39
C GLY A 63 -5.15 15.88 -13.69
N GLU A 64 -6.30 16.52 -13.44
CA GLU A 64 -6.36 17.86 -12.81
C GLU A 64 -6.31 17.85 -11.27
N VAL A 65 -6.76 16.79 -10.56
CA VAL A 65 -6.72 16.78 -9.07
C VAL A 65 -5.30 16.68 -8.50
N VAL A 66 -4.33 16.22 -9.29
CA VAL A 66 -2.90 16.22 -8.92
C VAL A 66 -2.18 17.50 -9.40
N GLY A 67 -2.92 18.49 -9.91
CA GLY A 67 -2.38 19.74 -10.45
C GLY A 67 -1.94 20.76 -9.39
N SER A 68 -0.75 20.56 -8.81
CA SER A 68 0.10 21.69 -8.37
C SER A 68 1.55 21.60 -8.87
N ALA A 69 1.78 20.80 -9.92
CA ALA A 69 3.02 20.85 -10.68
C ALA A 69 2.71 21.03 -12.18
N LEU A 70 2.74 22.30 -12.61
CA LEU A 70 3.06 22.78 -13.96
C LEU A 70 1.92 22.88 -15.00
N GLU A 71 1.97 24.03 -15.68
CA GLU A 71 1.10 24.59 -16.71
C GLU A 71 0.99 23.78 -18.02
N PRO A 72 0.03 24.12 -18.93
CA PRO A 72 -0.64 23.17 -19.81
C PRO A 72 -0.02 23.08 -21.21
N ARG A 73 -0.05 21.89 -21.81
CA ARG A 73 -0.04 21.76 -23.28
C ARG A 73 -1.06 20.74 -23.79
N ARG A 74 -1.94 21.26 -24.65
CA ARG A 74 -2.99 20.60 -25.42
C ARG A 74 -2.43 19.49 -26.32
N GLY A 75 -3.07 18.33 -26.29
CA GLY A 75 -2.87 17.28 -27.30
C GLY A 75 -3.74 16.05 -27.07
N ALA A 76 -4.89 16.00 -27.75
CA ALA A 76 -5.68 14.81 -28.10
C ALA A 76 -6.01 13.78 -27.00
N ARG A 77 -7.19 13.98 -26.40
CA ARG A 77 -7.97 13.01 -25.62
C ARG A 77 -8.37 11.79 -26.47
N THR A 78 -8.07 10.58 -25.99
CA THR A 78 -8.93 9.41 -26.18
C THR A 78 -9.18 8.76 -24.83
N ALA A 79 -10.39 8.92 -24.34
CA ALA A 79 -10.89 8.33 -23.11
C ALA A 79 -10.91 6.80 -23.19
N GLU A 80 -10.11 6.14 -22.35
CA GLU A 80 -10.23 4.71 -22.08
C GLU A 80 -11.52 4.43 -21.28
N ALA A 81 -12.63 4.30 -22.01
CA ALA A 81 -13.88 3.79 -21.46
C ALA A 81 -13.82 2.24 -21.38
N GLY A 82 -13.11 1.73 -20.37
CA GLY A 82 -13.06 0.31 -20.03
C GLY A 82 -13.69 0.03 -18.67
N GLU A 83 -14.30 -1.16 -18.51
CA GLU A 83 -14.66 -1.68 -17.18
C GLU A 83 -13.39 -1.94 -16.36
N LEU A 84 -13.42 -1.62 -15.06
CA LEU A 84 -12.33 -1.91 -14.13
C LEU A 84 -12.10 -3.42 -14.02
N CYS A 85 -10.86 -3.84 -13.81
CA CYS A 85 -10.53 -5.23 -13.56
C CYS A 85 -11.18 -5.75 -12.26
N VAL A 86 -11.26 -7.07 -12.11
CA VAL A 86 -11.91 -7.72 -10.96
C VAL A 86 -11.26 -7.31 -9.64
N GLU A 87 -9.93 -7.17 -9.60
CA GLU A 87 -9.20 -6.72 -8.42
C GLU A 87 -9.56 -5.28 -8.04
N ALA A 88 -9.61 -4.37 -9.01
CA ALA A 88 -10.02 -2.98 -8.78
C ALA A 88 -11.48 -2.88 -8.31
N GLN A 89 -12.38 -3.70 -8.86
CA GLN A 89 -13.77 -3.78 -8.39
C GLN A 89 -13.86 -4.27 -6.94
N ARG A 90 -13.10 -5.31 -6.57
CA ARG A 90 -13.02 -5.80 -5.18
C ARG A 90 -12.46 -4.75 -4.23
N LEU A 91 -11.45 -4.00 -4.66
CA LEU A 91 -10.87 -2.91 -3.89
C LEU A 91 -11.89 -1.80 -3.61
N ILE A 92 -12.62 -1.37 -4.63
CA ILE A 92 -13.69 -0.36 -4.49
C ILE A 92 -14.79 -0.86 -3.56
N ALA A 93 -15.21 -2.13 -3.69
CA ALA A 93 -16.23 -2.71 -2.82
C ALA A 93 -15.77 -2.72 -1.35
N ALA A 94 -14.54 -3.20 -1.08
CA ALA A 94 -13.99 -3.24 0.27
C ALA A 94 -13.80 -1.83 0.86
N TRP A 95 -13.35 -0.86 0.05
CA TRP A 95 -13.30 0.55 0.44
C TRP A 95 -14.68 1.07 0.81
N THR A 96 -15.69 0.81 -0.03
CA THR A 96 -17.08 1.29 0.18
C THR A 96 -17.66 0.71 1.46
N ASP A 97 -17.41 -0.57 1.74
CA ASP A 97 -17.87 -1.23 2.96
C ASP A 97 -17.20 -0.65 4.21
N LEU A 98 -15.89 -0.37 4.15
CA LEU A 98 -15.13 0.27 5.23
C LEU A 98 -15.65 1.68 5.52
N ASP A 99 -15.82 2.47 4.46
CA ASP A 99 -16.34 3.84 4.50
C ASP A 99 -17.74 3.90 5.11
N ALA A 100 -18.63 2.98 4.75
CA ALA A 100 -19.97 2.90 5.34
C ALA A 100 -19.96 2.66 6.87
N VAL A 101 -18.94 1.98 7.41
CA VAL A 101 -18.79 1.84 8.88
C VAL A 101 -18.26 3.12 9.50
N LEU A 102 -17.31 3.77 8.84
CA LEU A 102 -16.76 5.04 9.32
C LEU A 102 -17.83 6.13 9.38
N GLU A 103 -18.71 6.22 8.38
CA GLU A 103 -19.83 7.17 8.39
C GLU A 103 -20.86 6.86 9.49
N GLY A 104 -21.16 5.59 9.74
CA GLY A 104 -22.20 5.20 10.70
C GLY A 104 -21.73 5.13 12.16
N GLN A 105 -20.45 4.84 12.39
CA GLN A 105 -19.92 4.50 13.72
C GLN A 105 -18.61 5.23 14.06
N GLY A 106 -18.04 6.03 13.15
CA GLY A 106 -16.72 6.64 13.32
C GLY A 106 -16.61 7.51 14.56
N LEU A 107 -17.62 8.36 14.83
CA LEU A 107 -17.62 9.23 16.00
C LEU A 107 -17.74 8.44 17.32
N ASP A 108 -18.62 7.45 17.38
CA ASP A 108 -18.79 6.62 18.57
C ASP A 108 -17.54 5.77 18.86
N LEU A 109 -16.90 5.26 17.81
CA LEU A 109 -15.62 4.57 17.90
C LEU A 109 -14.55 5.53 18.46
N GLN A 110 -14.43 6.73 17.91
CA GLN A 110 -13.49 7.77 18.36
C GLN A 110 -13.73 8.19 19.83
N LEU A 111 -14.98 8.38 20.24
CA LEU A 111 -15.32 8.78 21.61
C LEU A 111 -15.09 7.64 22.62
N GLY A 112 -15.52 6.42 22.28
CA GLY A 112 -15.28 5.22 23.11
C GLY A 112 -13.79 4.94 23.26
N MET A 113 -13.03 5.19 22.19
CA MET A 113 -11.58 5.18 22.19
C MET A 113 -11.00 6.25 23.16
N ALA A 114 -11.31 7.53 22.98
CA ALA A 114 -10.80 8.59 23.84
C ALA A 114 -11.13 8.37 25.34
N ALA A 115 -12.30 7.81 25.64
CA ALA A 115 -12.69 7.45 27.00
C ALA A 115 -11.80 6.34 27.60
N PHE A 116 -11.45 5.32 26.80
CA PHE A 116 -10.57 4.23 27.23
C PHE A 116 -9.13 4.72 27.49
N ALA A 117 -8.60 5.58 26.62
CA ALA A 117 -7.27 6.18 26.81
C ALA A 117 -7.18 6.99 28.12
N ARG A 118 -8.19 7.81 28.42
CA ARG A 118 -8.26 8.57 29.68
C ARG A 118 -8.31 7.66 30.91
N ASP A 119 -9.02 6.53 30.81
CA ASP A 119 -9.07 5.53 31.88
C ASP A 119 -7.73 4.82 32.11
N LEU A 120 -6.92 4.63 31.07
CA LEU A 120 -5.55 4.11 31.18
C LEU A 120 -4.61 5.11 31.85
N VAL A 121 -4.67 6.38 31.47
CA VAL A 121 -3.88 7.46 32.10
C VAL A 121 -4.21 7.53 33.60
N SER A 122 -5.50 7.56 33.94
CA SER A 122 -5.95 7.58 35.34
C SER A 122 -5.46 6.34 36.10
N TYR A 123 -5.46 5.17 35.47
CA TYR A 123 -5.00 3.95 36.12
C TYR A 123 -3.49 3.96 36.39
N GLY A 124 -2.69 4.29 35.39
CA GLY A 124 -1.23 4.27 35.48
C GLY A 124 -0.67 5.32 36.44
N ARG A 125 -1.31 6.50 36.53
CA ARG A 125 -0.84 7.61 37.39
C ARG A 125 -1.37 7.56 38.81
N ASP A 126 -2.64 7.18 38.98
CA ASP A 126 -3.31 7.37 40.27
C ASP A 126 -3.64 6.04 40.94
N VAL A 127 -4.36 5.17 40.23
CA VAL A 127 -4.98 3.98 40.82
C VAL A 127 -3.95 2.90 41.12
N ALA A 128 -3.16 2.47 40.13
CA ALA A 128 -2.14 1.45 40.34
C ALA A 128 -1.11 1.89 41.40
N PRO A 129 -0.51 3.10 41.32
CA PRO A 129 0.45 3.54 42.33
C PRO A 129 -0.11 3.62 43.75
N SER A 130 -1.36 4.04 43.92
CA SER A 130 -2.02 4.07 45.23
C SER A 130 -2.20 2.67 45.81
N LEU A 131 -2.67 1.72 45.00
CA LEU A 131 -2.92 0.33 45.43
C LEU A 131 -1.61 -0.43 45.73
N TYR A 132 -0.57 -0.22 44.92
CA TYR A 132 0.77 -0.77 45.20
C TYR A 132 1.38 -0.21 46.49
N ARG A 133 1.14 1.07 46.80
CA ARG A 133 1.56 1.68 48.08
C ARG A 133 0.79 1.11 49.28
N GLN A 134 -0.52 0.86 49.15
CA GLN A 134 -1.33 0.23 50.20
C GLN A 134 -0.90 -1.22 50.48
N LEU A 135 -0.55 -1.95 49.43
CA LEU A 135 0.04 -3.28 49.49
C LEU A 135 1.32 -3.33 50.36
N LEU A 136 2.15 -2.28 50.28
CA LEU A 136 3.37 -2.14 51.09
C LEU A 136 3.12 -1.66 52.52
N ALA A 137 2.05 -0.89 52.75
CA ALA A 137 1.69 -0.37 54.06
C ALA A 137 1.11 -1.42 55.03
N GLY A 138 0.92 -2.66 54.57
CA GLY A 138 0.49 -3.80 55.39
C GLY A 138 -0.99 -4.17 55.29
N ASP A 139 -1.80 -3.42 54.53
CA ASP A 139 -3.22 -3.75 54.26
C ASP A 139 -3.36 -4.64 53.01
N ARG A 140 -2.67 -5.78 53.05
CA ARG A 140 -2.49 -6.66 51.88
C ARG A 140 -3.79 -7.20 51.29
N PRO A 141 -4.72 -7.79 52.06
CA PRO A 141 -5.89 -8.46 51.48
C PRO A 141 -6.83 -7.50 50.77
N ALA A 142 -7.09 -6.33 51.36
CA ALA A 142 -7.97 -5.32 50.79
C ALA A 142 -7.37 -4.67 49.54
N ALA A 143 -6.08 -4.32 49.59
CA ALA A 143 -5.36 -3.73 48.45
C ALA A 143 -5.28 -4.70 47.25
N LEU A 144 -5.06 -6.00 47.50
CA LEU A 144 -5.06 -7.04 46.46
C LEU A 144 -6.44 -7.21 45.82
N GLN A 145 -7.51 -7.22 46.63
CA GLN A 145 -8.87 -7.34 46.12
C GLN A 145 -9.28 -6.10 45.31
N ALA A 146 -8.85 -4.91 45.75
CA ALA A 146 -9.05 -3.66 45.03
C ALA A 146 -8.29 -3.64 43.69
N LEU A 147 -7.04 -4.12 43.65
CA LEU A 147 -6.25 -4.25 42.42
C LEU A 147 -6.95 -5.19 41.42
N ARG A 148 -7.38 -6.37 41.88
CA ARG A 148 -8.15 -7.34 41.06
C ARG A 148 -9.41 -6.70 40.47
N LEU A 149 -10.19 -5.99 41.28
CA LEU A 149 -11.41 -5.35 40.82
C LEU A 149 -11.13 -4.29 39.75
N GLN A 150 -10.11 -3.44 39.96
CA GLN A 150 -9.76 -2.37 39.04
C GLN A 150 -9.24 -2.88 37.69
N VAL A 151 -8.50 -3.99 37.69
CA VAL A 151 -8.03 -4.65 36.46
C VAL A 151 -9.22 -5.29 35.72
N ARG A 152 -10.10 -6.02 36.42
CA ARG A 152 -11.28 -6.64 35.81
C ARG A 152 -12.20 -5.61 35.15
N MET A 153 -12.48 -4.49 35.83
CA MET A 153 -13.28 -3.41 35.25
C MET A 153 -12.68 -2.86 33.94
N ARG A 154 -11.35 -2.85 33.82
CA ARG A 154 -10.64 -2.39 32.61
C ARG A 154 -10.61 -3.45 31.52
N ALA A 155 -10.41 -4.71 31.87
CA ALA A 155 -10.54 -5.83 30.94
C ALA A 155 -11.96 -5.90 30.35
N ASP A 156 -13.00 -5.65 31.17
CA ASP A 156 -14.39 -5.57 30.71
C ASP A 156 -14.58 -4.39 29.74
N ARG A 157 -14.07 -3.20 30.07
CA ARG A 157 -14.12 -2.02 29.19
C ARG A 157 -13.38 -2.25 27.88
N ALA A 158 -12.18 -2.83 27.92
CA ALA A 158 -11.40 -3.19 26.74
C ALA A 158 -12.14 -4.22 25.87
N THR A 159 -12.81 -5.19 26.49
CA THR A 159 -13.65 -6.17 25.79
C THR A 159 -14.84 -5.51 25.10
N SER A 160 -15.52 -4.58 25.78
CA SER A 160 -16.61 -3.80 25.18
C SER A 160 -16.12 -2.95 24.00
N LEU A 161 -14.99 -2.27 24.14
CA LEU A 161 -14.40 -1.47 23.06
C LEU A 161 -14.01 -2.36 21.86
N ALA A 162 -13.32 -3.48 22.10
CA ALA A 162 -12.94 -4.43 21.06
C ALA A 162 -14.17 -5.03 20.35
N ALA A 163 -15.27 -5.26 21.08
CA ALA A 163 -16.53 -5.69 20.48
C ALA A 163 -17.14 -4.61 19.57
N ALA A 164 -17.12 -3.34 20.00
CA ALA A 164 -17.58 -2.22 19.19
C ALA A 164 -16.71 -2.02 17.93
N MET A 165 -15.39 -2.15 18.04
CA MET A 165 -14.43 -1.99 16.94
C MET A 165 -14.41 -3.16 15.95
N ARG A 166 -15.00 -4.32 16.30
CA ARG A 166 -14.86 -5.56 15.52
C ARG A 166 -15.30 -5.42 14.06
N SER A 167 -16.45 -4.78 13.83
CA SER A 167 -16.98 -4.57 12.48
C SER A 167 -16.01 -3.75 11.64
N PHE A 168 -15.55 -2.65 12.21
CA PHE A 168 -14.60 -1.74 11.59
C PHE A 168 -13.25 -2.41 11.28
N ALA A 169 -12.59 -3.00 12.28
CA ALA A 169 -11.32 -3.70 12.09
C ALA A 169 -11.41 -4.84 11.08
N THR A 170 -12.59 -5.47 10.95
CA THR A 170 -12.84 -6.50 9.93
C THR A 170 -12.86 -5.95 8.52
N ARG A 171 -13.54 -4.81 8.32
CA ARG A 171 -13.61 -4.17 7.01
C ARG A 171 -12.28 -3.50 6.65
N ALA A 172 -11.57 -2.93 7.62
CA ALA A 172 -10.22 -2.41 7.44
C ALA A 172 -9.27 -3.51 6.97
N GLY A 173 -9.29 -4.68 7.62
CA GLY A 173 -8.49 -5.84 7.18
C GLY A 173 -8.88 -6.36 5.79
N ALA A 174 -10.17 -6.40 5.47
CA ALA A 174 -10.64 -6.80 4.13
C ALA A 174 -10.18 -5.81 3.05
N PHE A 175 -10.23 -4.51 3.34
CA PHE A 175 -9.75 -3.46 2.46
C PHE A 175 -8.22 -3.52 2.27
N ALA A 176 -7.45 -3.65 3.35
CA ALA A 176 -6.00 -3.82 3.29
C ALA A 176 -5.61 -5.06 2.46
N ALA A 177 -6.31 -6.18 2.64
CA ALA A 177 -6.09 -7.40 1.85
C ALA A 177 -6.45 -7.20 0.37
N ALA A 178 -7.55 -6.51 0.06
CA ALA A 178 -7.93 -6.18 -1.32
C ALA A 178 -6.90 -5.25 -1.98
N PHE A 179 -6.36 -4.29 -1.25
CA PHE A 179 -5.31 -3.40 -1.72
C PHE A 179 -4.00 -4.16 -1.99
N ALA A 180 -3.57 -5.00 -1.05
CA ALA A 180 -2.36 -5.82 -1.22
C ALA A 180 -2.45 -6.77 -2.45
N ALA A 181 -3.66 -7.23 -2.80
CA ALA A 181 -3.89 -8.02 -4.01
C ALA A 181 -3.96 -7.17 -5.30
N PHE A 182 -4.14 -5.85 -5.18
CA PHE A 182 -4.21 -4.93 -6.31
C PHE A 182 -2.85 -4.27 -6.55
N GLU A 183 -1.93 -4.99 -7.18
CA GLU A 183 -0.62 -4.43 -7.54
C GLU A 183 -0.77 -3.27 -8.55
N ARG A 184 -0.09 -2.14 -8.27
CA ARG A 184 -0.05 -0.94 -9.11
C ARG A 184 0.49 -1.19 -10.52
N ASP A 185 1.65 -1.84 -10.60
CA ASP A 185 2.36 -2.11 -11.85
C ASP A 185 2.75 -3.60 -11.89
N PRO A 186 1.76 -4.51 -12.09
CA PRO A 186 2.01 -5.94 -12.06
C PRO A 186 3.02 -6.32 -13.14
N ALA A 187 3.87 -7.30 -12.83
CA ALA A 187 4.78 -7.85 -13.82
C ALA A 187 3.97 -8.57 -14.91
N VAL A 188 4.09 -8.09 -16.15
CA VAL A 188 3.40 -8.64 -17.32
C VAL A 188 4.34 -9.43 -18.19
N ARG A 189 3.82 -10.49 -18.80
CA ARG A 189 4.44 -11.13 -19.96
C ARG A 189 3.91 -10.49 -21.22
N ILE A 190 4.79 -10.16 -22.15
CA ILE A 190 4.46 -9.54 -23.43
C ILE A 190 4.67 -10.61 -24.51
N SER A 191 3.58 -11.21 -24.99
CA SER A 191 3.59 -12.30 -25.98
C SER A 191 3.18 -11.81 -27.36
N LEU A 192 3.57 -12.51 -28.42
CA LEU A 192 2.97 -12.29 -29.73
C LEU A 192 1.51 -12.75 -29.71
N ARG A 193 0.63 -12.00 -30.37
CA ARG A 193 -0.81 -12.31 -30.37
C ARG A 193 -1.14 -13.60 -31.12
N GLU A 194 -0.55 -13.80 -32.29
CA GLU A 194 -0.81 -14.98 -33.14
C GLU A 194 0.09 -16.18 -32.78
N ALA A 195 1.09 -15.97 -31.92
CA ALA A 195 1.98 -17.01 -31.38
C ALA A 195 2.16 -16.81 -29.86
N PRO A 196 1.10 -17.02 -29.04
CA PRO A 196 1.11 -16.70 -27.61
C PRO A 196 2.13 -17.51 -26.80
N GLU A 197 2.61 -18.62 -27.34
CA GLU A 197 3.70 -19.44 -26.81
C GLU A 197 5.09 -18.78 -26.94
N LEU A 198 5.21 -17.67 -27.68
CA LEU A 198 6.43 -16.86 -27.81
C LEU A 198 6.25 -15.50 -27.14
N CYS A 199 7.25 -15.08 -26.36
CA CYS A 199 7.22 -13.84 -25.60
C CYS A 199 8.54 -13.06 -25.65
N LEU A 200 8.43 -11.76 -25.38
CA LEU A 200 9.56 -10.86 -25.23
C LEU A 200 10.43 -11.28 -24.04
N SER A 201 11.71 -11.51 -24.34
CA SER A 201 12.77 -11.81 -23.39
C SER A 201 14.07 -11.13 -23.82
N TYR A 202 15.15 -11.37 -23.08
CA TYR A 202 16.50 -10.96 -23.42
C TYR A 202 17.53 -11.96 -22.93
N ASP A 203 18.68 -11.99 -23.59
CA ASP A 203 19.81 -12.85 -23.22
C ASP A 203 20.82 -12.16 -22.30
N ASP A 204 21.96 -12.80 -22.07
CA ASP A 204 23.01 -12.28 -21.20
C ASP A 204 23.63 -10.99 -21.74
N ASP A 205 23.69 -10.84 -23.06
CA ASP A 205 24.21 -9.66 -23.76
C ASP A 205 23.21 -8.50 -23.82
N GLY A 206 21.97 -8.70 -23.34
CA GLY A 206 20.91 -7.69 -23.35
C GLY A 206 20.25 -7.52 -24.72
N VAL A 207 20.40 -8.46 -25.65
CA VAL A 207 19.69 -8.45 -26.92
C VAL A 207 18.24 -8.90 -26.71
N ALA A 208 17.29 -8.03 -27.08
CA ALA A 208 15.87 -8.36 -27.01
C ALA A 208 15.51 -9.43 -28.05
N ARG A 209 14.80 -10.48 -27.64
CA ARG A 209 14.44 -11.62 -28.49
C ARG A 209 13.12 -12.28 -28.10
N LEU A 210 12.59 -13.11 -29.00
CA LEU A 210 11.48 -14.01 -28.69
C LEU A 210 11.99 -15.27 -28.00
N GLU A 211 11.33 -15.66 -26.91
CA GLU A 211 11.58 -16.92 -26.23
C GLU A 211 10.27 -17.67 -25.97
N PRO A 212 10.29 -19.02 -25.97
CA PRO A 212 9.15 -19.81 -25.57
C PRO A 212 8.72 -19.50 -24.14
N VAL A 213 7.41 -19.48 -23.90
CA VAL A 213 6.83 -19.40 -22.57
C VAL A 213 7.09 -20.73 -21.83
N LYS A 214 8.28 -20.86 -21.23
CA LYS A 214 8.69 -22.02 -20.44
C LYS A 214 9.10 -21.59 -19.03
N GLY A 215 8.44 -22.16 -18.03
CA GLY A 215 8.93 -22.21 -16.65
C GLY A 215 9.05 -20.89 -15.89
N GLY A 216 8.54 -19.77 -16.41
CA GLY A 216 8.54 -18.50 -15.67
C GLY A 216 9.92 -17.88 -15.49
N ALA A 217 10.79 -17.99 -16.49
CA ALA A 217 12.09 -17.30 -16.46
C ALA A 217 11.88 -15.80 -16.19
N ALA A 218 12.53 -15.27 -15.15
CA ALA A 218 12.29 -13.90 -14.67
C ALA A 218 12.50 -12.84 -15.77
N ARG A 219 13.38 -13.12 -16.76
CA ARG A 219 13.67 -12.23 -17.90
C ARG A 219 12.52 -12.07 -18.90
N GLN A 220 11.49 -12.93 -18.82
CA GLN A 220 10.28 -12.86 -19.65
C GLN A 220 9.22 -11.92 -19.08
N PHE A 221 9.45 -11.37 -17.89
CA PHE A 221 8.50 -10.52 -17.19
C PHE A 221 8.98 -9.07 -17.14
N TRP A 222 8.02 -8.17 -17.36
CA TRP A 222 8.24 -6.75 -17.56
C TRP A 222 7.30 -5.95 -16.67
N ARG A 223 7.80 -4.90 -16.03
CA ARG A 223 6.96 -3.92 -15.34
C ARG A 223 6.84 -2.70 -16.24
N LEU A 224 5.60 -2.32 -16.54
CA LEU A 224 5.28 -1.16 -17.38
C LEU A 224 5.16 0.06 -16.47
N LEU A 225 6.11 0.98 -16.56
CA LEU A 225 6.11 2.21 -15.75
C LEU A 225 5.61 3.37 -16.59
N MET A 226 4.44 3.91 -16.25
CA MET A 226 3.86 5.06 -16.96
C MET A 226 4.70 6.32 -16.74
N ASP A 227 5.16 6.93 -17.83
CA ASP A 227 5.68 8.28 -17.90
C ASP A 227 4.53 9.23 -18.28
N GLN A 228 4.06 10.01 -17.30
CA GLN A 228 2.89 10.86 -17.48
C GLN A 228 3.13 12.00 -18.48
N ALA A 229 4.37 12.48 -18.62
CA ALA A 229 4.69 13.60 -19.50
C ALA A 229 4.70 13.17 -20.98
N ALA A 230 5.22 11.98 -21.26
CA ALA A 230 5.30 11.43 -22.60
C ALA A 230 4.05 10.62 -23.02
N ASP A 231 3.17 10.32 -22.07
CA ASP A 231 2.05 9.40 -22.25
C ASP A 231 2.48 8.04 -22.84
N ALA A 232 3.52 7.47 -22.22
CA ALA A 232 4.20 6.28 -22.69
C ALA A 232 4.72 5.46 -21.50
N HIS A 233 5.16 4.24 -21.76
CA HIS A 233 5.65 3.34 -20.72
C HIS A 233 7.12 3.04 -20.89
N ARG A 234 7.85 2.98 -19.79
CA ARG A 234 9.15 2.32 -19.72
C ARG A 234 8.93 0.85 -19.41
N LEU A 235 9.52 -0.02 -20.23
CA LEU A 235 9.46 -1.47 -20.04
C LEU A 235 10.67 -1.90 -19.21
N ARG A 236 10.50 -1.97 -17.89
CA ARG A 236 11.56 -2.37 -16.95
C ARG A 236 11.55 -3.88 -16.75
N SER A 237 12.71 -4.53 -16.74
CA SER A 237 12.77 -5.96 -16.45
C SER A 237 12.34 -6.26 -15.01
N ALA A 238 11.52 -7.30 -14.82
CA ALA A 238 11.18 -7.78 -13.48
C ALA A 238 12.31 -8.60 -12.82
N ALA A 239 13.25 -9.13 -13.62
CA ALA A 239 14.42 -9.86 -13.12
C ALA A 239 15.52 -8.94 -12.57
N ASP A 240 15.71 -7.79 -13.22
CA ASP A 240 16.74 -6.81 -12.89
C ASP A 240 16.17 -5.38 -13.08
N PRO A 241 15.82 -4.68 -11.98
CA PRO A 241 15.23 -3.34 -12.05
C PRO A 241 16.15 -2.28 -12.67
N ALA A 242 17.45 -2.54 -12.84
CA ALA A 242 18.38 -1.62 -13.51
C ALA A 242 18.30 -1.71 -15.04
N ARG A 243 17.62 -2.73 -15.58
CA ARG A 243 17.52 -2.99 -17.02
C ARG A 243 16.16 -2.61 -17.58
N HIS A 244 16.19 -1.90 -18.70
CA HIS A 244 15.02 -1.41 -19.42
C HIS A 244 15.15 -1.74 -20.90
N LEU A 245 14.03 -2.10 -21.54
CA LEU A 245 13.96 -2.13 -23.01
C LEU A 245 14.15 -0.71 -23.54
N HIS A 246 15.05 -0.53 -24.50
CA HIS A 246 15.31 0.73 -25.17
C HIS A 246 15.81 0.50 -26.60
N ILE A 247 15.86 1.56 -27.39
CA ILE A 247 16.49 1.57 -28.72
C ILE A 247 17.94 2.04 -28.62
N THR A 248 18.85 1.29 -29.23
CA THR A 248 20.31 1.54 -29.18
C THR A 248 20.72 2.83 -29.88
N ALA A 249 21.64 3.58 -29.25
CA ALA A 249 22.21 4.82 -29.78
C ALA A 249 23.09 4.57 -31.02
N ASP A 250 22.47 4.59 -32.21
CA ASP A 250 23.17 4.69 -33.49
C ASP A 250 22.79 6.00 -34.19
N ASP A 251 23.68 6.99 -34.17
CA ASP A 251 23.44 8.35 -34.69
C ASP A 251 22.99 8.37 -36.17
N LYS A 252 23.50 7.44 -37.00
CA LYS A 252 23.16 7.37 -38.42
C LYS A 252 21.75 6.85 -38.61
N LEU A 253 21.44 5.72 -37.97
CA LEU A 253 20.11 5.13 -38.04
C LEU A 253 19.08 6.02 -37.35
N TRP A 254 19.45 6.74 -36.29
CA TRP A 254 18.58 7.70 -35.61
C TRP A 254 18.13 8.82 -36.53
N THR A 255 19.08 9.39 -37.27
CA THR A 255 18.83 10.48 -38.21
C THR A 255 17.97 10.01 -39.38
N LEU A 256 18.29 8.85 -39.95
CA LEU A 256 17.59 8.32 -41.12
C LEU A 256 16.18 7.82 -40.80
N ALA A 257 15.98 7.13 -39.68
CA ALA A 257 14.67 6.59 -39.30
C ALA A 257 13.67 7.69 -38.88
N ASN A 258 14.15 8.83 -38.38
CA ASN A 258 13.30 9.98 -38.05
C ASN A 258 13.12 10.97 -39.21
N ALA A 259 13.90 10.83 -40.28
CA ALA A 259 13.72 11.63 -41.48
C ALA A 259 12.58 11.07 -42.33
N SER A 260 11.80 11.98 -42.92
CA SER A 260 10.65 11.63 -43.74
C SER A 260 10.88 12.05 -45.20
N THR A 261 10.35 11.26 -46.12
CA THR A 261 10.15 11.71 -47.51
C THR A 261 9.19 12.91 -47.55
N PRO A 262 9.17 13.69 -48.65
CA PRO A 262 8.18 14.75 -48.85
C PRO A 262 6.71 14.31 -48.76
N PHE A 263 6.46 13.00 -48.80
CA PHE A 263 5.14 12.38 -48.70
C PHE A 263 4.82 11.81 -47.32
N GLY A 264 5.71 12.00 -46.33
CA GLY A 264 5.50 11.60 -44.94
C GLY A 264 5.88 10.16 -44.59
N PHE A 265 6.49 9.39 -45.51
CA PHE A 265 7.01 8.05 -45.23
C PHE A 265 8.42 8.09 -44.63
N PRO A 266 8.81 7.16 -43.74
CA PRO A 266 10.18 7.05 -43.26
C PRO A 266 11.19 6.86 -44.40
N LEU A 267 12.40 7.43 -44.27
CA LEU A 267 13.47 7.20 -45.27
C LEU A 267 14.04 5.77 -45.21
N ILE A 268 13.97 5.12 -44.05
CA ILE A 268 14.36 3.72 -43.87
C ILE A 268 13.29 2.94 -43.10
N SER A 269 13.07 1.70 -43.51
CA SER A 269 12.07 0.81 -42.89
C SER A 269 12.55 0.19 -41.57
N GLU A 270 13.86 0.12 -41.33
CA GLU A 270 14.44 -0.46 -40.11
C GLU A 270 15.21 0.59 -39.32
N GLY A 271 14.89 0.74 -38.04
CA GLY A 271 15.62 1.60 -37.11
C GLY A 271 16.72 0.85 -36.34
N PRO A 272 17.37 1.51 -35.37
CA PRO A 272 18.36 0.85 -34.52
C PRO A 272 17.73 -0.34 -33.75
N PRO A 273 18.50 -1.40 -33.47
CA PRO A 273 17.97 -2.59 -32.81
C PRO A 273 17.51 -2.29 -31.36
N PRO A 274 16.42 -2.93 -30.91
CA PRO A 274 16.02 -2.93 -29.50
C PRO A 274 16.99 -3.72 -28.62
N CYS A 275 17.36 -3.15 -27.48
CA CYS A 275 18.23 -3.75 -26.48
C CYS A 275 17.67 -3.56 -25.07
N VAL A 276 18.26 -4.26 -24.10
CA VAL A 276 17.86 -4.31 -22.70
C VAL A 276 19.07 -4.03 -21.83
N GLY A 277 19.08 -2.87 -21.18
CA GLY A 277 20.22 -2.40 -20.39
C GLY A 277 19.91 -1.15 -19.58
N GLY A 278 20.96 -0.49 -19.09
CA GLY A 278 20.84 0.78 -18.37
C GLY A 278 20.39 1.93 -19.28
N LEU A 279 19.97 3.03 -18.66
CA LEU A 279 19.41 4.20 -19.34
C LEU A 279 20.41 5.34 -19.59
N GLU A 280 21.65 5.17 -19.14
CA GLU A 280 22.68 6.22 -19.22
C GLU A 280 23.06 6.52 -20.68
N GLY A 281 23.07 7.80 -21.03
CA GLY A 281 23.50 8.26 -22.37
C GLY A 281 22.51 7.99 -23.51
N LEU A 282 21.28 7.54 -23.22
CA LEU A 282 20.27 7.31 -24.25
C LEU A 282 19.63 8.62 -24.76
N PRO A 283 19.32 8.72 -26.06
CA PRO A 283 18.51 9.83 -26.58
C PRO A 283 17.12 9.88 -25.95
N ALA A 284 16.54 11.08 -25.88
CA ALA A 284 15.21 11.28 -25.32
C ALA A 284 14.15 10.42 -26.04
N GLY A 285 13.37 9.66 -25.28
CA GLY A 285 12.30 8.80 -25.79
C GLY A 285 12.75 7.41 -26.26
N ALA A 286 14.05 7.11 -26.28
CA ALA A 286 14.59 5.82 -26.69
C ALA A 286 14.09 4.64 -25.82
N ASP A 287 13.82 4.90 -24.55
CA ASP A 287 13.36 3.93 -23.53
C ASP A 287 11.84 3.97 -23.31
N LEU A 288 11.12 4.79 -24.07
CA LEU A 288 9.68 5.00 -23.92
C LEU A 288 8.92 4.36 -25.08
N PHE A 289 7.91 3.57 -24.74
CA PHE A 289 7.05 2.88 -25.69
C PHE A 289 5.59 3.20 -25.44
N ARG A 290 4.86 3.54 -26.50
CA ARG A 290 3.40 3.65 -26.45
C ARG A 290 2.83 2.23 -26.42
N VAL A 291 2.18 1.92 -25.30
CA VAL A 291 1.50 0.65 -25.07
C VAL A 291 0.00 0.91 -25.19
N PRO A 292 -0.65 0.51 -26.29
CA PRO A 292 -2.08 0.76 -26.43
C PRO A 292 -2.87 -0.15 -25.48
N PRO A 293 -4.03 0.30 -24.97
CA PRO A 293 -4.87 -0.49 -24.06
C PRO A 293 -5.48 -1.75 -24.68
N ARG A 294 -5.42 -1.87 -26.02
CA ARG A 294 -6.01 -2.99 -26.77
C ARG A 294 -4.95 -4.07 -26.97
N GLN A 295 -5.29 -5.29 -26.55
CA GLN A 295 -4.55 -6.50 -26.89
C GLN A 295 -4.41 -6.61 -28.42
N GLY A 296 -3.21 -6.95 -28.90
CA GLY A 296 -2.92 -7.05 -30.33
C GLY A 296 -2.57 -5.75 -31.03
N ALA A 297 -2.22 -4.71 -30.27
CA ALA A 297 -1.75 -3.47 -30.85
C ALA A 297 -0.21 -3.46 -31.00
N THR A 298 0.26 -2.53 -31.83
CA THR A 298 1.69 -2.28 -32.05
C THR A 298 2.31 -1.56 -30.86
N LEU A 299 3.54 -1.93 -30.50
CA LEU A 299 4.33 -1.21 -29.49
C LEU A 299 5.25 -0.24 -30.20
N GLU A 300 4.92 1.05 -30.14
CA GLU A 300 5.62 2.11 -30.86
C GLU A 300 6.64 2.77 -29.94
N ASN A 301 7.86 2.97 -30.42
CA ASN A 301 8.85 3.73 -29.66
C ASN A 301 8.60 5.23 -29.80
N VAL A 302 8.69 5.99 -28.70
CA VAL A 302 8.41 7.44 -28.69
C VAL A 302 9.43 8.22 -29.52
N ALA A 303 10.69 7.78 -29.55
CA ALA A 303 11.72 8.42 -30.38
C ALA A 303 11.61 8.07 -31.88
N PHE A 304 10.72 7.15 -32.27
CA PHE A 304 10.50 6.73 -33.66
C PHE A 304 8.99 6.55 -33.95
N PRO A 305 8.22 7.65 -34.09
CA PRO A 305 6.75 7.62 -34.16
C PRO A 305 6.15 6.94 -35.41
N GLY A 306 6.98 6.43 -36.34
CA GLY A 306 6.59 5.62 -37.49
C GLY A 306 7.00 4.16 -37.40
N HIS A 307 7.66 3.74 -36.31
CA HIS A 307 8.19 2.40 -36.15
C HIS A 307 7.61 1.70 -34.93
N ALA A 308 7.48 0.38 -35.04
CA ALA A 308 6.96 -0.50 -34.01
C ALA A 308 7.94 -1.65 -33.75
N LEU A 309 7.82 -2.21 -32.56
CA LEU A 309 8.50 -3.43 -32.17
C LEU A 309 7.99 -4.60 -33.02
N ASP A 310 8.90 -5.25 -33.71
CA ASP A 310 8.61 -6.28 -34.70
C ASP A 310 9.56 -7.47 -34.57
N VAL A 311 9.18 -8.59 -35.18
CA VAL A 311 10.03 -9.77 -35.34
C VAL A 311 9.97 -10.25 -36.78
N ALA A 312 11.14 -10.37 -37.43
CA ALA A 312 11.21 -10.78 -38.84
C ALA A 312 10.74 -12.22 -39.06
N GLU A 313 11.23 -13.14 -38.23
CA GLU A 313 10.89 -14.57 -38.27
C GLU A 313 10.27 -14.97 -36.93
N VAL A 314 9.00 -15.39 -36.95
CA VAL A 314 8.27 -15.77 -35.73
C VAL A 314 8.73 -17.16 -35.27
N GLN A 315 9.85 -17.19 -34.56
CA GLN A 315 10.45 -18.40 -33.98
C GLN A 315 11.22 -18.08 -32.69
N ALA A 316 11.47 -19.12 -31.89
CA ALA A 316 12.27 -19.01 -30.68
C ALA A 316 13.71 -18.55 -30.98
N GLY A 317 14.23 -17.64 -30.15
CA GLY A 317 15.55 -17.04 -30.30
C GLY A 317 15.63 -15.90 -31.31
N ALA A 318 14.56 -15.61 -32.06
CA ALA A 318 14.56 -14.55 -33.06
C ALA A 318 14.78 -13.17 -32.40
N PRO A 319 15.75 -12.37 -32.86
CA PRO A 319 15.96 -11.03 -32.33
C PRO A 319 14.78 -10.14 -32.69
N LEU A 320 14.46 -9.22 -31.78
CA LEU A 320 13.51 -8.15 -32.06
C LEU A 320 14.18 -7.08 -32.92
N ARG A 321 13.36 -6.37 -33.70
CA ARG A 321 13.77 -5.23 -34.49
C ARG A 321 12.79 -4.08 -34.33
N LEU A 322 13.24 -2.89 -34.69
CA LEU A 322 12.41 -1.70 -34.81
C LEU A 322 12.08 -1.51 -36.29
N TRP A 323 10.84 -1.81 -36.69
CA TRP A 323 10.44 -1.80 -38.09
C TRP A 323 9.30 -0.82 -38.35
N GLU A 324 9.19 -0.30 -39.57
CA GLU A 324 8.09 0.55 -40.00
C GLU A 324 6.75 -0.08 -39.60
N LYS A 325 5.85 0.75 -39.07
CA LYS A 325 4.57 0.29 -38.54
C LYS A 325 3.68 -0.21 -39.67
N THR A 326 3.49 -1.53 -39.73
CA THR A 326 2.66 -2.23 -40.72
C THR A 326 1.40 -2.82 -40.10
N GLY A 327 1.39 -3.07 -38.79
CA GLY A 327 0.29 -3.73 -38.09
C GLY A 327 0.16 -5.23 -38.39
N LEU A 328 1.18 -5.82 -39.05
CA LEU A 328 1.25 -7.26 -39.30
C LEU A 328 1.27 -8.06 -37.99
N PRO A 329 0.89 -9.36 -38.01
CA PRO A 329 0.90 -10.21 -36.83
C PRO A 329 2.20 -10.20 -36.01
N SER A 330 3.34 -10.05 -36.68
CA SER A 330 4.67 -9.95 -36.05
C SER A 330 4.87 -8.68 -35.20
N GLN A 331 4.00 -7.67 -35.35
CA GLN A 331 3.98 -6.43 -34.57
C GLN A 331 2.82 -6.40 -33.56
N GLN A 332 2.00 -7.44 -33.48
CA GLN A 332 0.82 -7.46 -32.60
C GLN A 332 1.15 -8.16 -31.29
N TRP A 333 1.14 -7.39 -30.20
CA TRP A 333 1.55 -7.88 -28.88
C TRP A 333 0.36 -8.02 -27.94
N ALA A 334 0.43 -9.02 -27.08
CA ALA A 334 -0.53 -9.33 -26.04
C ALA A 334 0.13 -9.33 -24.67
N PHE A 335 -0.62 -8.96 -23.64
CA PHE A 335 -0.15 -8.79 -22.27
C PHE A 335 -0.87 -9.73 -21.33
N SER A 336 -0.10 -10.42 -20.47
CA SER A 336 -0.63 -11.31 -19.44
C SER A 336 0.08 -11.09 -18.08
N PRO A 337 -0.62 -10.61 -17.03
CA PRO A 337 -1.99 -10.05 -17.07
C PRO A 337 -2.07 -8.79 -17.94
N ALA A 338 -3.29 -8.29 -18.19
CA ALA A 338 -3.45 -7.00 -18.86
C ALA A 338 -2.80 -5.87 -18.03
N PRO A 339 -2.17 -4.86 -18.67
CA PRO A 339 -1.63 -3.70 -17.98
C PRO A 339 -2.73 -2.96 -17.23
N ARG A 340 -2.37 -2.29 -16.12
CA ARG A 340 -3.30 -1.39 -15.46
C ARG A 340 -3.61 -0.20 -16.35
N THR A 341 -4.88 0.15 -16.44
CA THR A 341 -5.34 1.38 -17.07
C THR A 341 -4.92 2.60 -16.24
N ARG A 342 -4.93 3.80 -16.83
CA ARG A 342 -4.66 5.04 -16.07
C ARG A 342 -5.60 5.21 -14.88
N ARG A 343 -6.86 4.83 -15.06
CA ARG A 343 -7.89 4.88 -14.02
C ARG A 343 -7.56 3.95 -12.85
N GLU A 344 -7.04 2.76 -13.13
CA GLU A 344 -6.64 1.79 -12.12
C GLU A 344 -5.37 2.21 -11.37
N ILE A 345 -4.38 2.76 -12.08
CA ILE A 345 -3.18 3.34 -11.45
C ILE A 345 -3.57 4.51 -10.54
N ALA A 346 -4.41 5.43 -11.03
CA ALA A 346 -4.90 6.55 -10.24
C ALA A 346 -5.70 6.08 -9.02
N LEU A 347 -6.54 5.06 -9.16
CA LEU A 347 -7.24 4.44 -8.03
C LEU A 347 -6.23 3.90 -7.01
N HIS A 348 -5.24 3.12 -7.44
CA HIS A 348 -4.20 2.60 -6.55
C HIS A 348 -3.52 3.73 -5.76
N ASP A 349 -3.07 4.78 -6.45
CA ASP A 349 -2.33 5.88 -5.84
C ASP A 349 -3.19 6.69 -4.87
N LEU A 350 -4.48 6.87 -5.20
CA LEU A 350 -5.46 7.55 -4.35
C LEU A 350 -5.73 6.78 -3.05
N VAL A 351 -5.80 5.44 -3.13
CA VAL A 351 -6.20 4.59 -2.01
C VAL A 351 -5.04 4.08 -1.16
N ALA A 352 -3.80 4.19 -1.66
CA ALA A 352 -2.60 3.70 -0.98
C ALA A 352 -2.39 4.26 0.43
N PRO A 353 -2.57 5.57 0.70
CA PRO A 353 -2.42 6.11 2.06
C PRO A 353 -3.39 5.46 3.05
N ALA A 354 -4.66 5.33 2.67
CA ALA A 354 -5.68 4.67 3.49
C ALA A 354 -5.40 3.18 3.71
N ALA A 355 -4.86 2.48 2.71
CA ALA A 355 -4.56 1.05 2.82
C ALA A 355 -3.42 0.77 3.83
N GLY A 356 -2.43 1.66 3.89
CA GLY A 356 -1.40 1.62 4.94
C GLY A 356 -2.01 1.70 6.33
N LEU A 357 -2.85 2.71 6.57
CA LEU A 357 -3.56 2.90 7.85
C LEU A 357 -4.49 1.73 8.18
N ALA A 358 -5.22 1.21 7.20
CA ALA A 358 -6.14 0.09 7.39
C ALA A 358 -5.42 -1.20 7.81
N THR A 359 -4.17 -1.40 7.39
CA THR A 359 -3.33 -2.53 7.81
C THR A 359 -3.01 -2.42 9.31
N THR A 360 -2.67 -1.23 9.78
CA THR A 360 -2.46 -0.94 11.20
C THR A 360 -3.73 -1.20 12.01
N VAL A 361 -4.85 -0.62 11.58
CA VAL A 361 -6.17 -0.77 12.24
C VAL A 361 -6.65 -2.23 12.31
N ALA A 362 -6.34 -3.05 11.30
CA ALA A 362 -6.69 -4.47 11.32
C ALA A 362 -5.98 -5.23 12.47
N GLY A 363 -4.83 -4.73 12.93
CA GLY A 363 -4.07 -5.26 14.08
C GLY A 363 -4.78 -5.09 15.42
N VAL A 364 -5.67 -4.08 15.55
CA VAL A 364 -6.44 -3.76 16.77
C VAL A 364 -7.32 -4.93 17.27
N ARG A 365 -7.59 -5.93 16.42
CA ARG A 365 -8.27 -7.18 16.80
C ARG A 365 -7.59 -7.92 17.97
N GLY A 366 -6.31 -7.67 18.23
CA GLY A 366 -5.53 -8.25 19.33
C GLY A 366 -5.89 -7.73 20.73
N LEU A 367 -6.47 -6.52 20.85
CA LEU A 367 -6.69 -5.82 22.15
C LEU A 367 -7.37 -6.67 23.22
N ARG A 368 -8.33 -7.52 22.82
CA ARG A 368 -9.02 -8.43 23.75
C ARG A 368 -8.09 -9.51 24.30
N GLY A 369 -7.24 -10.08 23.45
CA GLY A 369 -6.27 -11.10 23.85
C GLY A 369 -5.23 -10.51 24.81
N ASP A 370 -4.81 -9.28 24.53
CA ASP A 370 -3.81 -8.54 25.31
C ASP A 370 -4.30 -8.23 26.73
N TRP A 371 -5.54 -7.73 26.90
CA TRP A 371 -6.10 -7.46 28.22
C TRP A 371 -6.49 -8.71 29.02
N ASN A 372 -6.90 -9.78 28.33
CA ASN A 372 -7.14 -11.06 28.99
C ASN A 372 -5.83 -11.69 29.45
N ALA A 373 -4.75 -11.60 28.66
CA ALA A 373 -3.43 -12.04 29.07
C ALA A 373 -2.94 -11.24 30.30
N VAL A 374 -3.17 -9.92 30.31
CA VAL A 374 -2.91 -9.05 31.47
C VAL A 374 -3.69 -9.52 32.71
N LEU A 375 -4.97 -9.85 32.57
CA LEU A 375 -5.79 -10.34 33.68
C LEU A 375 -5.31 -11.72 34.16
N ASP A 376 -5.03 -12.64 33.25
CA ASP A 376 -4.55 -13.99 33.53
C ASP A 376 -3.19 -13.96 34.26
N ASP A 377 -2.27 -13.10 33.84
CA ASP A 377 -0.96 -12.94 34.46
C ASP A 377 -1.06 -12.30 35.86
N LEU A 378 -1.95 -11.33 36.04
CA LEU A 378 -2.27 -10.76 37.35
C LEU A 378 -2.88 -11.82 38.28
N GLU A 379 -3.82 -12.63 37.80
CA GLU A 379 -4.39 -13.72 38.60
C GLU A 379 -3.34 -14.77 38.98
N ALA A 380 -2.46 -15.14 38.05
CA ALA A 380 -1.37 -16.09 38.29
C ALA A 380 -0.31 -15.56 39.29
N GLY A 381 0.04 -14.27 39.23
CA GLY A 381 0.97 -13.64 40.15
C GLY A 381 0.47 -13.61 41.60
N LEU A 382 -0.85 -13.57 41.79
CA LEU A 382 -1.50 -13.46 43.09
C LEU A 382 -1.62 -14.80 43.84
N ASP A 383 -1.51 -15.91 43.13
CA ASP A 383 -1.59 -17.26 43.70
C ASP A 383 -0.20 -17.84 44.06
N THR A 384 0.87 -17.07 43.84
CA THR A 384 2.25 -17.52 44.07
C THR A 384 2.74 -17.18 45.49
N PRO A 385 3.25 -18.14 46.29
CA PRO A 385 3.70 -17.88 47.66
C PRO A 385 4.95 -16.99 47.73
N GLU A 386 4.95 -16.04 48.67
CA GLU A 386 5.98 -15.02 48.87
C GLU A 386 7.36 -15.60 49.17
N THR A 387 8.35 -15.28 48.33
CA THR A 387 9.75 -15.65 48.56
C THR A 387 10.75 -14.49 48.45
N ALA A 388 10.35 -13.31 47.95
CA ALA A 388 11.15 -12.08 47.93
C ALA A 388 10.25 -10.84 47.81
N PRO A 389 10.64 -9.65 48.32
CA PRO A 389 9.92 -8.41 48.07
C PRO A 389 10.10 -7.97 46.60
N PRO A 390 9.04 -7.57 45.88
CA PRO A 390 9.13 -7.11 44.51
C PRO A 390 9.87 -5.76 44.40
N ASP A 391 10.57 -5.55 43.29
CA ASP A 391 11.13 -4.24 42.93
C ASP A 391 9.99 -3.33 42.45
N LEU A 392 9.35 -2.67 43.41
CA LEU A 392 8.16 -1.86 43.20
C LEU A 392 8.46 -0.59 42.39
N GLU A 393 9.69 -0.06 42.45
CA GLU A 393 10.07 1.12 41.67
C GLU A 393 10.02 0.83 40.18
N VAL A 394 10.45 -0.36 39.75
CA VAL A 394 10.36 -0.81 38.36
C VAL A 394 8.91 -0.89 37.91
N VAL A 395 8.03 -1.50 38.71
CA VAL A 395 6.60 -1.63 38.38
C VAL A 395 5.94 -0.26 38.27
N LEU A 396 6.20 0.65 39.20
CA LEU A 396 5.66 2.01 39.17
C LEU A 396 6.20 2.84 38.00
N SER A 397 7.49 2.70 37.66
CA SER A 397 8.07 3.41 36.51
C SER A 397 7.44 3.00 35.18
N GLU A 398 6.98 1.76 35.09
CA GLU A 398 6.40 1.21 33.86
C GLU A 398 4.94 1.57 33.71
N TRP A 399 4.19 1.63 34.82
CA TRP A 399 2.87 2.26 34.84
C TRP A 399 2.92 3.76 34.48
N ALA A 400 3.95 4.47 34.95
CA ALA A 400 4.16 5.87 34.60
C ALA A 400 4.48 6.03 33.11
N ARG A 401 5.42 5.23 32.57
CA ARG A 401 5.75 5.19 31.14
C ARG A 401 4.52 4.92 30.27
N MET A 402 3.67 3.97 30.69
CA MET A 402 2.40 3.69 30.02
C MET A 402 1.46 4.90 30.02
N ALA A 403 1.31 5.56 31.17
CA ALA A 403 0.43 6.72 31.27
C ALA A 403 0.94 7.90 30.42
N ASP A 404 2.25 8.12 30.35
CA ASP A 404 2.87 9.16 29.52
C ASP A 404 2.63 8.88 28.03
N ALA A 405 2.76 7.62 27.61
CA ALA A 405 2.45 7.19 26.24
C ALA A 405 0.96 7.42 25.89
N ALA A 406 0.04 7.05 26.76
CA ALA A 406 -1.39 7.24 26.54
C ALA A 406 -1.80 8.73 26.56
N GLU A 407 -1.17 9.56 27.39
CA GLU A 407 -1.43 11.00 27.44
C GLU A 407 -0.90 11.70 26.18
N ALA A 408 0.28 11.34 25.70
CA ALA A 408 0.81 11.84 24.43
C ALA A 408 -0.11 11.49 23.26
N ALA A 409 -0.61 10.25 23.20
CA ALA A 409 -1.58 9.80 22.19
C ALA A 409 -2.86 10.63 22.22
N LEU A 410 -3.40 10.87 23.42
CA LEU A 410 -4.62 11.64 23.61
C LEU A 410 -4.42 13.10 23.17
N ALA A 411 -3.28 13.71 23.49
CA ALA A 411 -2.97 15.08 23.09
C ALA A 411 -2.85 15.24 21.57
N GLU A 412 -2.20 14.29 20.89
CA GLU A 412 -2.11 14.25 19.42
C GLU A 412 -3.47 14.02 18.77
N PHE A 413 -4.26 13.07 19.28
CA PHE A 413 -5.62 12.82 18.81
C PHE A 413 -6.53 14.04 18.98
N GLU A 414 -6.50 14.70 20.14
CA GLU A 414 -7.28 15.92 20.41
C GLU A 414 -6.80 17.10 19.57
N ALA A 415 -5.53 17.17 19.18
CA ALA A 415 -5.04 18.13 18.20
C ALA A 415 -5.58 17.84 16.79
N GLU A 416 -5.55 16.57 16.36
CA GLU A 416 -6.07 16.15 15.05
C GLU A 416 -7.60 16.28 14.93
N ALA A 417 -8.34 15.96 15.99
CA ALA A 417 -9.79 16.10 16.05
C ALA A 417 -10.21 17.58 15.98
N ARG A 418 -9.46 18.47 16.63
CA ARG A 418 -9.68 19.92 16.50
C ARG A 418 -9.43 20.43 15.08
N THR A 419 -8.41 19.93 14.38
CA THR A 419 -8.22 20.24 12.95
C THR A 419 -9.33 19.69 12.06
N PHE A 420 -9.94 18.56 12.43
CA PHE A 420 -11.05 17.95 11.69
C PHE A 420 -12.34 18.78 11.79
N ASP A 421 -12.71 19.24 12.99
CA ASP A 421 -13.90 20.09 13.18
C ASP A 421 -13.77 21.44 12.43
N THR A 422 -12.56 22.00 12.36
CA THR A 422 -12.29 23.25 11.63
C THR A 422 -12.24 23.11 10.11
N ALA A 423 -12.03 21.89 9.57
CA ALA A 423 -12.03 21.63 8.13
C ALA A 423 -13.42 21.22 7.59
N SER A 424 -14.33 20.83 8.49
CA SER A 424 -15.71 20.42 8.21
C SER A 424 -16.71 21.57 8.27
N SER A 425 -16.26 22.76 8.70
CA SER A 425 -17.01 24.02 8.78
C SER A 425 -16.51 25.02 7.75
#